data_AF-A0A847AVL2-F1
#
_entry.id   AF-A0A847AVL2-F1
#
_cell.length_a   1.000
_cell.length_b   1.000
_cell.length_c   1.000
_cell.angle_alpha   90.00
_cell.angle_beta   90.00
_cell.angle_gamma   90.00
#
_symmetry.space_group_name_H-M   'P 1'
#
loop_
_entity.id
_entity.type
_entity.pdbx_description
1 polymer ?
#
loop_
_entity_poly.entity_id
_entity_poly.type
_entity_poly.pdbx_seq_one_letter_code
_entity_poly.pdbx_strand_id
1 'polypeptide(L)'
;DFGKDVIPLMLKSNEKMYAYKFQGYWKDVGTIDSLWQANMDLLGENGFELSENWIIYSRHAEKPPHYVSKDAVVKNSIVSEGAVILGTVENSIIFSGVTIGENSVVKDSVVMADVEINENCVVNYSIIDEMVKIGAGLRIGKPRGENSEITVIPRESVINNNMQEG
;
A
#
# COMPACT_ATOMS: atom_id res chain seq x y z
N ASP A 1 19.81 -2.98 25.34
CA ASP A 1 18.75 -2.29 24.59
C ASP A 1 18.26 -1.06 25.37
N PHE A 2 17.81 -0.02 24.67
CA PHE A 2 17.38 1.23 25.29
C PHE A 2 16.17 1.04 26.21
N GLY A 3 15.12 0.36 25.74
CA GLY A 3 13.89 0.18 26.50
C GLY A 3 14.02 -0.80 27.67
N LYS A 4 14.80 -1.87 27.48
CA LYS A 4 14.93 -2.95 28.47
C LYS A 4 16.05 -2.75 29.48
N ASP A 5 17.15 -2.10 29.10
CA ASP A 5 18.35 -2.03 29.95
C ASP A 5 18.70 -0.59 30.35
N VAL A 6 18.80 0.33 29.38
CA VAL A 6 19.31 1.70 29.62
C VAL A 6 18.32 2.53 30.43
N ILE A 7 17.06 2.62 29.99
CA ILE A 7 16.03 3.40 30.69
C ILE A 7 15.80 2.87 32.12
N PRO A 8 15.67 1.55 32.35
CA PRO A 8 15.54 1.02 33.71
C PRO A 8 16.78 1.25 34.59
N LEU A 9 18.00 1.21 34.02
CA LEU A 9 19.23 1.47 34.77
C LEU A 9 19.32 2.94 35.22
N MET A 10 19.00 3.88 34.33
CA MET A 10 18.96 5.31 34.66
C MET A 10 17.94 5.60 35.76
N LEU A 11 16.77 4.94 35.69
CA LEU A 11 15.74 5.05 36.72
C LEU A 11 16.23 4.51 38.08
N LYS A 12 16.88 3.34 38.09
CA LYS A 12 17.48 2.74 39.31
C LYS A 12 18.62 3.59 39.89
N SER A 13 19.37 4.27 39.03
CA SER A 13 20.47 5.15 39.42
C SER A 13 19.98 6.56 39.84
N ASN A 14 18.67 6.78 39.82
CA ASN A 14 18.01 8.03 40.21
C ASN A 14 18.47 9.24 39.39
N GLU A 15 18.75 8.99 38.10
CA GLU A 15 19.12 10.02 37.13
C GLU A 15 17.93 10.94 36.82
N LYS A 16 18.22 12.18 36.40
CA LYS A 16 17.16 13.11 35.99
C LYS A 16 16.53 12.65 34.68
N MET A 17 15.27 12.22 34.75
CA MET A 17 14.48 11.73 33.61
C MET A 17 13.15 12.48 33.51
N TYR A 18 12.73 12.80 32.29
CA TYR A 18 11.49 13.52 32.02
C TYR A 18 10.70 12.81 30.91
N ALA A 19 9.38 12.82 31.02
CA ALA A 19 8.48 12.36 29.96
C ALA A 19 7.98 13.56 29.15
N TYR A 20 7.92 13.41 27.84
CA TYR A 20 7.35 14.40 26.93
C TYR A 20 6.13 13.81 26.23
N LYS A 21 5.00 14.50 26.31
CA LYS A 21 3.77 14.07 25.64
C LYS A 21 3.83 14.46 24.17
N PHE A 22 3.99 13.46 23.30
CA PHE A 22 3.85 13.66 21.86
C PHE A 22 2.37 13.88 21.49
N GLN A 23 2.13 14.81 20.57
CA GLN A 23 0.83 15.09 19.98
C GLN A 23 1.00 15.17 18.47
N GLY A 24 0.35 14.25 17.75
CA GLY A 24 0.47 14.13 16.30
C GLY A 24 0.16 12.71 15.86
N TYR A 25 0.20 12.48 14.55
CA TYR A 25 0.07 11.14 13.99
C TYR A 25 1.29 10.29 14.36
N TRP A 26 1.03 9.10 14.89
CA TRP A 26 2.04 8.08 15.14
C TRP A 26 1.40 6.71 14.92
N LYS A 27 2.08 5.85 14.17
CA LYS A 27 1.64 4.49 13.86
C LYS A 27 2.83 3.55 14.02
N ASP A 28 2.65 2.48 14.77
CA ASP A 28 3.58 1.36 14.78
C ASP A 28 3.23 0.43 13.62
N VAL A 29 4.17 0.23 12.71
CA VAL A 29 3.99 -0.57 11.49
C VAL A 29 4.81 -1.84 11.62
N GLY A 30 4.26 -2.81 12.34
CA GLY A 30 4.91 -4.10 12.65
C GLY A 30 4.15 -5.33 12.15
N THR A 31 2.92 -5.16 11.65
CA THR A 31 2.06 -6.23 11.13
C THR A 31 1.51 -5.90 9.74
N ILE A 32 1.05 -6.91 9.00
CA ILE A 32 0.41 -6.74 7.67
C ILE A 32 -0.77 -5.76 7.76
N ASP A 33 -1.64 -5.92 8.75
CA ASP A 33 -2.77 -5.01 8.98
C ASP A 33 -2.32 -3.58 9.26
N SER A 34 -1.31 -3.40 10.10
CA SER A 34 -0.80 -2.06 10.41
C SER A 34 -0.15 -1.38 9.20
N LEU A 35 0.52 -2.15 8.33
CA LEU A 35 1.13 -1.66 7.09
C LEU A 35 0.07 -1.23 6.09
N TRP A 36 -0.95 -2.07 5.86
CA TRP A 36 -2.07 -1.73 5.01
C TRP A 36 -2.78 -0.49 5.55
N GLN A 37 -3.15 -0.49 6.83
CA GLN A 37 -3.88 0.62 7.44
C GLN A 37 -3.08 1.91 7.41
N ALA A 38 -1.76 1.89 7.64
CA ALA A 38 -0.92 3.10 7.56
C ALA A 38 -0.92 3.73 6.15
N ASN A 39 -0.93 2.92 5.09
CA ASN A 39 -1.06 3.43 3.72
C ASN A 39 -2.47 3.98 3.46
N MET A 40 -3.49 3.25 3.89
CA MET A 40 -4.89 3.62 3.70
C MET A 40 -5.32 4.83 4.53
N ASP A 41 -4.63 5.10 5.65
CA ASP A 41 -4.81 6.30 6.46
C ASP A 41 -4.51 7.59 5.65
N LEU A 42 -3.87 7.52 4.48
CA LEU A 42 -3.67 8.66 3.57
C LEU A 42 -4.94 9.04 2.78
N LEU A 43 -5.94 8.16 2.74
CA LEU A 43 -7.16 8.36 1.94
C LEU A 43 -8.29 8.99 2.74
N GLY A 44 -9.24 9.60 2.03
CA GLY A 44 -10.43 10.22 2.60
C GLY A 44 -10.21 11.66 3.07
N GLU A 45 -11.31 12.31 3.48
CA GLU A 45 -11.33 13.74 3.84
C GLU A 45 -10.51 14.09 5.09
N ASN A 46 -10.28 13.11 5.98
CA ASN A 46 -9.49 13.26 7.20
C ASN A 46 -8.23 12.37 7.17
N GLY A 47 -7.72 12.06 5.98
CA GLY A 47 -6.49 11.30 5.83
C GLY A 47 -5.28 12.01 6.44
N PHE A 48 -4.22 11.26 6.74
CA PHE A 48 -2.95 11.82 7.19
C PHE A 48 -2.38 12.74 6.10
N GLU A 49 -2.24 14.02 6.43
CA GLU A 49 -1.78 15.04 5.49
C GLU A 49 -0.24 15.08 5.42
N LEU A 50 0.30 14.86 4.22
CA LEU A 50 1.70 15.12 3.92
C LEU A 50 1.90 16.61 3.72
N SER A 51 2.09 17.33 4.83
CA SER A 51 2.14 18.79 4.86
C SER A 51 3.40 19.37 4.21
N GLU A 52 3.24 20.44 3.45
CA GLU A 52 4.36 21.25 2.92
C GLU A 52 5.20 21.91 4.02
N ASN A 53 4.65 22.07 5.23
CA ASN A 53 5.36 22.66 6.37
C ASN A 53 6.39 21.68 6.99
N TRP A 54 6.30 20.39 6.66
CA TRP A 54 7.21 19.35 7.11
C TRP A 54 7.47 18.37 5.96
N ILE A 55 8.34 18.78 5.03
CA ILE A 55 8.63 18.01 3.82
C ILE A 55 9.44 16.75 4.18
N ILE A 56 8.91 15.59 3.79
CA ILE A 56 9.62 14.32 3.84
C ILE A 56 10.35 14.13 2.50
N TYR A 57 11.68 14.13 2.54
CA TYR A 57 12.49 13.87 1.35
C TYR A 57 12.70 12.37 1.15
N SER A 58 12.47 11.91 -0.08
CA SER A 58 12.75 10.55 -0.52
C SER A 58 13.40 10.57 -1.90
N ARG A 59 13.85 9.41 -2.38
CA ARG A 59 14.29 9.27 -3.78
C ARG A 59 13.09 9.39 -4.69
N HIS A 60 13.19 10.26 -5.68
CA HIS A 60 12.19 10.40 -6.73
C HIS A 60 12.41 9.30 -7.79
N ALA A 61 11.35 8.63 -8.26
CA ALA A 61 11.47 7.51 -9.19
C ALA A 61 11.78 7.94 -10.65
N GLU A 62 11.74 9.26 -10.94
CA GLU A 62 11.98 9.84 -12.27
C GLU A 62 11.14 9.20 -13.39
N LYS A 63 9.86 8.94 -13.12
CA LYS A 63 8.91 8.38 -14.09
C LYS A 63 8.05 9.47 -14.74
N PRO A 64 7.49 9.23 -15.94
CA PRO A 64 6.55 10.17 -16.58
C PRO A 64 5.30 10.39 -15.71
N PRO A 65 4.46 11.39 -16.01
CA PRO A 65 3.14 11.51 -15.38
C PRO A 65 2.32 10.23 -15.51
N HIS A 66 1.43 9.96 -14.55
CA HIS A 66 0.51 8.84 -14.67
C HIS A 66 -0.47 9.05 -15.84
N TYR A 67 -0.97 7.96 -16.38
CA TYR A 67 -2.00 7.93 -17.41
C TYR A 67 -3.26 7.21 -16.89
N VAL A 68 -4.42 7.82 -17.09
CA VAL A 68 -5.74 7.22 -16.82
C VAL A 68 -6.51 7.20 -18.13
N SER A 69 -6.97 6.02 -18.54
CA SER A 69 -7.71 5.86 -19.79
C SER A 69 -9.09 6.53 -19.71
N LYS A 70 -9.71 6.77 -20.87
CA LYS A 70 -11.04 7.39 -20.96
C LYS A 70 -12.14 6.58 -20.25
N ASP A 71 -11.96 5.26 -20.16
CA ASP A 71 -12.95 4.30 -19.62
C ASP A 71 -12.56 3.85 -18.20
N ALA A 72 -11.39 4.27 -17.70
CA ALA A 72 -10.93 3.96 -16.36
C ALA A 72 -11.66 4.80 -15.31
N VAL A 73 -11.80 4.22 -14.11
CA VAL A 73 -12.45 4.87 -12.96
C VAL A 73 -11.50 4.87 -11.80
N VAL A 74 -11.18 6.04 -11.25
CA VAL A 74 -10.36 6.18 -10.04
C VAL A 74 -11.18 6.90 -8.97
N LYS A 75 -11.38 6.27 -7.82
CA LYS A 75 -12.23 6.79 -6.74
C LYS A 75 -11.56 6.60 -5.39
N ASN A 76 -11.52 7.66 -4.57
CA ASN A 76 -10.91 7.66 -3.23
C ASN A 76 -9.53 6.99 -3.22
N SER A 77 -8.64 7.36 -4.14
CA SER A 77 -7.38 6.65 -4.37
C SER A 77 -6.26 7.64 -4.67
N ILE A 78 -5.02 7.26 -4.35
CA ILE A 78 -3.81 8.01 -4.72
C ILE A 78 -3.08 7.20 -5.79
N VAL A 79 -2.68 7.88 -6.87
CA VAL A 79 -1.99 7.28 -8.02
C VAL A 79 -0.70 8.03 -8.29
N SER A 80 0.42 7.31 -8.18
CA SER A 80 1.77 7.86 -8.32
C SER A 80 2.22 7.90 -9.78
N GLU A 81 3.34 8.57 -10.04
CA GLU A 81 3.94 8.74 -11.36
C GLU A 81 4.24 7.42 -12.10
N GLY A 82 4.19 7.44 -13.43
CA GLY A 82 4.44 6.29 -14.28
C GLY A 82 3.35 5.23 -14.26
N ALA A 83 2.31 5.37 -13.43
CA ALA A 83 1.21 4.43 -13.42
C ALA A 83 0.33 4.55 -14.67
N VAL A 84 -0.17 3.43 -15.18
CA VAL A 84 -1.06 3.33 -16.34
C VAL A 84 -2.33 2.61 -15.90
N ILE A 85 -3.43 3.35 -15.82
CA ILE A 85 -4.72 2.85 -15.33
C ILE A 85 -5.69 2.70 -16.48
N LEU A 86 -5.99 1.47 -16.87
CA LEU A 86 -6.97 1.12 -17.91
C LEU A 86 -8.27 0.53 -17.33
N GLY A 87 -8.30 0.20 -16.03
CA GLY A 87 -9.43 -0.40 -15.32
C GLY A 87 -10.02 0.48 -14.21
N THR A 88 -10.67 -0.15 -13.23
CA THR A 88 -11.27 0.50 -12.06
C THR A 88 -10.36 0.39 -10.84
N VAL A 89 -10.11 1.51 -10.17
CA VAL A 89 -9.39 1.60 -8.90
C VAL A 89 -10.27 2.30 -7.87
N GLU A 90 -10.61 1.62 -6.79
CA GLU A 90 -11.43 2.18 -5.70
C GLU A 90 -10.74 1.99 -4.35
N ASN A 91 -10.70 3.03 -3.53
CA ASN A 91 -10.16 2.98 -2.18
C ASN A 91 -8.79 2.28 -2.12
N SER A 92 -7.81 2.75 -2.89
CA SER A 92 -6.53 2.06 -3.06
C SER A 92 -5.36 3.04 -3.21
N ILE A 93 -4.16 2.56 -2.90
CA ILE A 93 -2.90 3.29 -3.11
C ILE A 93 -2.13 2.62 -4.23
N ILE A 94 -1.84 3.36 -5.29
CA ILE A 94 -1.11 2.89 -6.48
C ILE A 94 0.25 3.58 -6.55
N PHE A 95 1.31 2.80 -6.41
CA PHE A 95 2.70 3.26 -6.44
C PHE A 95 3.18 3.48 -7.88
N SER A 96 4.42 3.97 -7.99
CA SER A 96 4.99 4.40 -9.25
C SER A 96 5.16 3.23 -10.23
N GLY A 97 4.87 3.48 -11.52
CA GLY A 97 5.10 2.50 -12.59
C GLY A 97 4.10 1.33 -12.65
N VAL A 98 3.05 1.35 -11.83
CA VAL A 98 2.04 0.28 -11.82
C VAL A 98 1.18 0.31 -13.09
N THR A 99 0.95 -0.85 -13.69
CA THR A 99 -0.01 -0.99 -14.81
C THR A 99 -1.22 -1.79 -14.37
N ILE A 100 -2.42 -1.25 -14.62
CA ILE A 100 -3.71 -1.92 -14.38
C ILE A 100 -4.43 -2.06 -15.71
N GLY A 101 -4.61 -3.30 -16.15
CA GLY A 101 -5.21 -3.66 -17.44
C GLY A 101 -6.71 -3.35 -17.54
N GLU A 102 -7.22 -3.42 -18.76
CA GLU A 102 -8.62 -3.15 -19.06
C GLU A 102 -9.56 -4.10 -18.32
N ASN A 103 -10.75 -3.61 -17.95
CA ASN A 103 -11.77 -4.37 -17.21
C ASN A 103 -11.32 -4.94 -15.86
N SER A 104 -10.11 -4.62 -15.40
CA SER A 104 -9.63 -5.03 -14.09
C SER A 104 -10.19 -4.13 -13.00
N VAL A 105 -10.43 -4.70 -11.82
CA VAL A 105 -10.92 -3.97 -10.64
C VAL A 105 -9.93 -4.17 -9.50
N VAL A 106 -9.39 -3.06 -8.99
CA VAL A 106 -8.53 -3.04 -7.80
C VAL A 106 -9.25 -2.26 -6.71
N LYS A 107 -9.48 -2.91 -5.57
CA LYS A 107 -10.26 -2.35 -4.47
C LYS A 107 -9.65 -2.62 -3.11
N ASP A 108 -9.71 -1.64 -2.21
CA ASP A 108 -9.24 -1.74 -0.83
C ASP A 108 -7.77 -2.22 -0.74
N SER A 109 -6.91 -1.84 -1.69
CA SER A 109 -5.60 -2.47 -1.89
C SER A 109 -4.45 -1.47 -1.95
N VAL A 110 -3.26 -1.96 -1.59
CA VAL A 110 -1.99 -1.25 -1.78
C VAL A 110 -1.20 -2.00 -2.85
N VAL A 111 -0.92 -1.32 -3.96
CA VAL A 111 -0.19 -1.89 -5.09
C VAL A 111 1.15 -1.17 -5.20
N MET A 112 2.24 -1.86 -4.88
CA MET A 112 3.60 -1.31 -4.82
C MET A 112 4.22 -1.14 -6.20
N ALA A 113 5.44 -0.59 -6.23
CA ALA A 113 6.06 -0.10 -7.45
C ALA A 113 6.24 -1.20 -8.51
N ASP A 114 6.05 -0.83 -9.77
CA ASP A 114 6.31 -1.67 -10.94
C ASP A 114 5.53 -2.98 -10.99
N VAL A 115 4.35 -3.02 -10.35
CA VAL A 115 3.40 -4.13 -10.47
C VAL A 115 2.64 -4.05 -11.80
N GLU A 116 2.46 -5.21 -12.42
CA GLU A 116 1.68 -5.39 -13.65
C GLU A 116 0.46 -6.27 -13.36
N ILE A 117 -0.74 -5.68 -13.43
CA ILE A 117 -2.01 -6.40 -13.33
C ILE A 117 -2.64 -6.41 -14.72
N ASN A 118 -2.69 -7.58 -15.37
CA ASN A 118 -3.28 -7.71 -16.71
C ASN A 118 -4.80 -7.52 -16.72
N GLU A 119 -5.41 -7.57 -17.90
CA GLU A 119 -6.85 -7.37 -18.08
C GLU A 119 -7.74 -8.39 -17.34
N ASN A 120 -8.98 -7.97 -17.09
CA ASN A 120 -10.05 -8.79 -16.49
C ASN A 120 -9.74 -9.34 -15.09
N CYS A 121 -8.80 -8.75 -14.38
CA CYS A 121 -8.43 -9.17 -13.02
C CYS A 121 -9.34 -8.55 -11.96
N VAL A 122 -9.43 -9.21 -10.81
CA VAL A 122 -10.10 -8.65 -9.63
C VAL A 122 -9.16 -8.77 -8.44
N VAL A 123 -8.70 -7.64 -7.90
CA VAL A 123 -7.83 -7.56 -6.74
C VAL A 123 -8.60 -6.87 -5.62
N ASN A 124 -8.83 -7.57 -4.52
CA ASN A 124 -9.51 -7.02 -3.34
C ASN A 124 -8.65 -7.19 -2.10
N TYR A 125 -8.66 -6.18 -1.23
CA TYR A 125 -8.11 -6.24 0.13
C TYR A 125 -6.73 -6.90 0.19
N SER A 126 -5.80 -6.35 -0.61
CA SER A 126 -4.50 -6.96 -0.85
C SER A 126 -3.35 -5.96 -0.70
N ILE A 127 -2.18 -6.48 -0.35
CA ILE A 127 -0.89 -5.82 -0.56
C ILE A 127 -0.17 -6.59 -1.66
N ILE A 128 0.08 -5.92 -2.79
CA ILE A 128 0.86 -6.47 -3.89
C ILE A 128 2.22 -5.79 -3.86
N ASP A 129 3.25 -6.57 -3.53
CA ASP A 129 4.63 -6.07 -3.38
C ASP A 129 5.29 -5.78 -4.75
N GLU A 130 6.47 -5.18 -4.73
CA GLU A 130 7.14 -4.63 -5.92
C GLU A 130 7.35 -5.67 -7.04
N MET A 131 7.27 -5.21 -8.29
CA MET A 131 7.62 -6.01 -9.48
C MET A 131 6.81 -7.30 -9.67
N VAL A 132 5.65 -7.41 -9.03
CA VAL A 132 4.74 -8.55 -9.21
C VAL A 132 4.03 -8.47 -10.56
N LYS A 133 3.83 -9.63 -11.20
CA LYS A 133 3.03 -9.78 -12.41
C LYS A 133 1.83 -10.69 -12.17
N ILE A 134 0.64 -10.15 -12.40
CA ILE A 134 -0.63 -10.87 -12.28
C ILE A 134 -1.16 -11.08 -13.70
N GLY A 135 -1.24 -12.34 -14.12
CA GLY A 135 -1.80 -12.76 -15.41
C GLY A 135 -3.29 -12.44 -15.55
N ALA A 136 -3.78 -12.43 -16.78
CA ALA A 136 -5.15 -12.00 -17.09
C ALA A 136 -6.22 -12.89 -16.44
N GLY A 137 -7.34 -12.28 -16.06
CA GLY A 137 -8.52 -12.98 -15.53
C GLY A 137 -8.38 -13.51 -14.10
N LEU A 138 -7.29 -13.17 -13.39
CA LEU A 138 -7.04 -13.67 -12.04
C LEU A 138 -7.84 -12.93 -10.97
N ARG A 139 -8.15 -13.64 -9.89
CA ARG A 139 -8.82 -13.09 -8.70
C ARG A 139 -7.90 -13.20 -7.50
N ILE A 140 -7.49 -12.06 -6.96
CA ILE A 140 -6.58 -11.94 -5.83
C ILE A 140 -7.34 -11.37 -4.63
N GLY A 141 -7.22 -12.05 -3.50
CA GLY A 141 -7.88 -11.68 -2.25
C GLY A 141 -9.40 -11.81 -2.28
N LYS A 142 -10.02 -11.34 -1.21
CA LYS A 142 -11.48 -11.37 -0.98
C LYS A 142 -11.98 -9.96 -0.68
N PRO A 143 -13.23 -9.63 -1.05
CA PRO A 143 -13.83 -8.35 -0.65
C PRO A 143 -13.74 -8.17 0.86
N ARG A 144 -13.40 -6.96 1.31
CA ARG A 144 -13.23 -6.65 2.74
C ARG A 144 -14.54 -6.88 3.50
N GLY A 145 -14.46 -7.58 4.63
CA GLY A 145 -15.59 -7.89 5.52
C GLY A 145 -15.13 -8.49 6.85
N GLU A 146 -16.07 -8.84 7.74
CA GLU A 146 -15.81 -9.21 9.16
C GLU A 146 -14.82 -10.36 9.40
N ASN A 147 -14.43 -11.14 8.39
CA ASN A 147 -13.43 -12.22 8.52
C ASN A 147 -12.48 -12.30 7.31
N SER A 148 -12.28 -11.18 6.61
CA SER A 148 -11.34 -11.15 5.49
C SER A 148 -9.95 -10.79 6.00
N GLU A 149 -8.96 -11.57 5.58
CA GLU A 149 -7.54 -11.28 5.83
C GLU A 149 -6.93 -10.63 4.59
N ILE A 150 -5.94 -9.77 4.83
CA ILE A 150 -5.21 -9.11 3.74
C ILE A 150 -4.41 -10.16 2.99
N THR A 151 -4.62 -10.25 1.67
CA THR A 151 -3.81 -11.11 0.81
C THR A 151 -2.51 -10.40 0.46
N VAL A 152 -1.38 -11.06 0.71
CA VAL A 152 -0.06 -10.50 0.39
C VAL A 152 0.57 -11.31 -0.73
N ILE A 153 0.96 -10.62 -1.81
CA ILE A 153 1.74 -11.22 -2.89
C ILE A 153 3.18 -10.70 -2.78
N PRO A 154 4.18 -11.58 -2.62
CA PRO A 154 5.55 -11.17 -2.37
C PRO A 154 6.25 -10.65 -3.64
N ARG A 155 7.26 -9.80 -3.44
CA ARG A 155 8.07 -9.17 -4.48
C ARG A 155 8.47 -10.12 -5.60
N GLU A 156 8.47 -9.62 -6.84
CA GLU A 156 8.92 -10.33 -8.06
C GLU A 156 8.16 -11.63 -8.38
N SER A 157 7.00 -11.85 -7.75
CA SER A 157 6.15 -13.00 -8.05
C SER A 157 5.50 -12.88 -9.41
N VAL A 158 5.38 -14.01 -10.10
CA VAL A 158 4.58 -14.13 -11.33
C VAL A 158 3.44 -15.09 -11.06
N ILE A 159 2.21 -14.59 -11.06
CA ILE A 159 0.99 -15.38 -10.85
C ILE A 159 0.30 -15.58 -12.19
N ASN A 160 0.18 -16.84 -12.60
CA ASN A 160 -0.48 -17.25 -13.85
C ASN A 160 -1.50 -18.36 -13.58
N ASN A 161 -2.45 -18.54 -14.50
CA ASN A 161 -3.40 -19.65 -14.51
C ASN A 161 -2.72 -20.98 -14.92
N ASN A 162 -1.78 -21.51 -14.13
CA ASN A 162 -1.31 -22.88 -14.32
C ASN A 162 -1.87 -23.79 -13.23
N MET A 163 -3.18 -24.06 -13.31
CA MET A 163 -3.82 -25.23 -12.70
C MET A 163 -5.08 -25.60 -13.48
N GLN A 164 -4.92 -26.28 -14.63
CA GLN A 164 -5.74 -27.43 -15.04
C GLN A 164 -4.90 -28.36 -15.94
N GLU A 165 -5.03 -29.65 -15.69
CA GLU A 165 -4.54 -30.83 -16.45
C GLU A 165 -3.15 -31.39 -16.11
N GLY A 166 -3.18 -32.39 -15.21
CA GLY A 166 -2.22 -33.47 -15.00
C GLY A 166 -2.90 -34.60 -14.25
#